data_AF-A0A4P7WZJ2-F1
#
_entry.id   AF-A0A4P7WZJ2-F1
#
_cell.length_a   1.000
_cell.length_b   1.000
_cell.length_c   1.000
_cell.angle_alpha   90.00
_cell.angle_beta   90.00
_cell.angle_gamma   90.00
#
_symmetry.space_group_name_H-M   'P 1'
#
loop_
_entity.id
_entity.type
_entity.pdbx_description
1 polymer ?
#
loop_
_entity_poly.entity_id
_entity_poly.type
_entity_poly.pdbx_seq_one_letter_code
_entity_poly.pdbx_strand_id
1 'polypeptide(L)'
;MSKTKFYFTNNYSLFLIVLITMLSGCKKTPDQNQNLLAPKVLINTIAAQDTTSNTEIITDTRTNHTTQLISRIDSINKLLNWKKTNSVLWKSKNGDLAFKTIGGIQESITTVYIKKLSDGKPLAEVIDLTTFKHLGSAFYKDKNNIYTFYEMAGGGRVWILKDADVKTFRIIGECYAKDKNYIYGERAMTMNTVDYKTFKTCKSCGCYAKDINGYYYWGNKIEDINTITNKETLAIIEKLQ
;
A
#
# COMPACT_ATOMS: atom_id res chain seq x y z
N MET A 1 23.31 25.48 0.55
CA MET A 1 22.53 24.32 1.03
C MET A 1 21.10 24.43 0.49
N SER A 2 20.81 23.67 -0.57
CA SER A 2 19.51 23.70 -1.27
C SER A 2 18.44 22.95 -0.47
N LYS A 3 17.33 23.62 -0.16
CA LYS A 3 16.13 23.00 0.42
C LYS A 3 15.21 22.55 -0.71
N THR A 4 15.21 21.27 -1.04
CA THR A 4 14.23 20.68 -1.95
C THR A 4 12.88 20.58 -1.23
N LYS A 5 11.90 21.37 -1.65
CA LYS A 5 10.49 21.22 -1.27
C LYS A 5 9.91 20.02 -2.02
N PHE A 6 9.40 19.02 -1.31
CA PHE A 6 8.55 17.99 -1.89
C PHE A 6 7.14 18.57 -2.10
N TYR A 7 6.72 18.68 -3.36
CA TYR A 7 5.34 19.00 -3.71
C TYR A 7 4.54 17.70 -3.72
N PHE A 8 3.68 17.50 -2.71
CA PHE A 8 2.57 16.56 -2.82
C PHE A 8 1.46 17.28 -3.61
N THR A 9 1.21 16.84 -4.85
CA THR A 9 0.01 17.26 -5.57
C THR A 9 -1.21 16.60 -4.94
N ASN A 10 -1.95 17.39 -4.16
CA ASN A 10 -3.31 17.06 -3.70
C ASN A 10 -4.22 16.90 -4.93
N ASN A 11 -4.62 15.67 -5.24
CA ASN A 11 -5.78 15.40 -6.08
C ASN A 11 -6.94 14.90 -5.20
N TYR A 12 -7.47 15.80 -4.37
CA TYR A 12 -8.81 15.67 -3.79
C TYR A 12 -9.79 16.47 -4.66
N SER A 13 -10.00 16.03 -5.90
CA SER A 13 -11.08 16.52 -6.75
C SER A 13 -11.27 15.56 -7.93
N LEU A 14 -11.81 14.37 -7.64
CA LEU A 14 -12.47 13.51 -8.63
C LEU A 14 -13.35 12.42 -7.95
N PHE A 15 -13.96 12.76 -6.82
CA PHE A 15 -15.00 11.93 -6.17
C PHE A 15 -16.32 12.71 -6.18
N LEU A 16 -16.82 12.98 -7.38
CA LEU A 16 -18.22 13.28 -7.61
C LEU A 16 -18.54 12.94 -9.07
N ILE A 17 -19.67 12.27 -9.28
CA ILE A 17 -20.27 11.88 -10.57
C ILE A 17 -19.78 10.53 -11.14
N VAL A 18 -20.45 9.43 -10.75
CA VAL A 18 -21.16 8.56 -11.70
C VAL A 18 -22.42 8.03 -11.01
N LEU A 19 -23.55 8.66 -11.32
CA LEU A 19 -24.89 8.15 -11.07
C LEU A 19 -25.36 7.53 -12.39
N ILE A 20 -25.36 6.20 -12.53
CA ILE A 20 -26.11 5.53 -13.61
C ILE A 20 -26.81 4.29 -13.02
N THR A 21 -28.12 4.44 -12.90
CA THR A 21 -29.11 3.37 -12.72
C THR A 21 -29.15 2.48 -13.97
N MET A 22 -29.03 1.17 -13.78
CA MET A 22 -29.57 0.17 -14.71
C MET A 22 -30.26 -0.93 -13.90
N LEU A 23 -31.55 -0.70 -13.66
CA LEU A 23 -32.52 -1.75 -13.39
C LEU A 23 -32.94 -2.35 -14.73
N SER A 24 -32.68 -3.63 -14.96
CA SER A 24 -33.64 -4.57 -15.57
C SER A 24 -33.07 -5.99 -15.62
N GLY A 25 -33.71 -6.89 -14.87
CA GLY A 25 -33.94 -8.26 -15.31
C GLY A 25 -32.93 -9.32 -14.88
N CYS A 26 -33.20 -9.98 -13.74
CA CYS A 26 -33.30 -11.44 -13.74
C CYS A 26 -34.11 -12.01 -12.56
N LYS A 27 -35.12 -12.81 -12.97
CA LYS A 27 -36.00 -13.79 -12.34
C LYS A 27 -35.75 -14.27 -10.88
N LYS A 28 -36.87 -14.37 -10.13
CA LYS A 28 -37.12 -15.26 -8.96
C LYS A 28 -37.03 -16.74 -9.42
N THR A 29 -36.66 -17.77 -8.65
CA THR A 29 -37.07 -18.31 -7.31
C THR A 29 -36.02 -19.39 -6.85
N PRO A 30 -36.25 -20.31 -5.86
CA PRO A 30 -36.05 -20.14 -4.40
C PRO A 30 -35.23 -21.26 -3.68
N ASP A 31 -34.94 -21.02 -2.39
CA ASP A 31 -34.82 -21.98 -1.27
C ASP A 31 -33.51 -22.78 -1.01
N GLN A 32 -32.85 -22.53 0.14
CA GLN A 32 -32.80 -23.44 1.31
C GLN A 32 -31.76 -23.00 2.38
N ASN A 33 -32.30 -22.56 3.53
CA ASN A 33 -31.97 -22.96 4.92
C ASN A 33 -30.51 -23.05 5.45
N GLN A 34 -30.14 -22.17 6.39
CA GLN A 34 -29.96 -22.41 7.86
C GLN A 34 -28.90 -21.52 8.54
N ASN A 35 -29.36 -20.78 9.56
CA ASN A 35 -28.70 -20.31 10.81
C ASN A 35 -27.21 -19.90 10.83
N LEU A 36 -26.96 -18.63 11.18
CA LEU A 36 -26.11 -18.31 12.35
C LEU A 36 -26.48 -16.94 12.93
N LEU A 37 -26.72 -16.92 14.24
CA LEU A 37 -27.23 -15.81 15.04
C LEU A 37 -26.26 -14.62 15.10
N ALA A 38 -26.78 -13.41 14.92
CA ALA A 38 -26.19 -12.18 15.46
C ALA A 38 -27.13 -11.63 16.55
N PRO A 39 -26.62 -11.29 17.74
CA PRO A 39 -27.47 -10.86 18.85
C PRO A 39 -28.08 -9.48 18.59
N LYS A 40 -29.41 -9.41 18.67
CA LYS A 40 -30.19 -8.20 18.91
C LYS A 40 -29.69 -7.54 20.21
N VAL A 41 -29.23 -6.30 20.13
CA VAL A 41 -29.24 -5.38 21.27
C VAL A 41 -30.17 -4.22 20.92
N LEU A 42 -31.13 -4.08 21.81
CA LEU A 42 -32.30 -3.22 21.86
C LEU A 42 -31.97 -1.73 21.63
N ILE A 43 -32.56 -1.12 20.60
CA ILE A 43 -32.70 0.34 20.51
C ILE A 43 -34.10 0.67 21.01
N ASN A 44 -34.19 1.25 22.21
CA ASN A 44 -35.41 1.90 22.64
C ASN A 44 -35.41 3.36 22.17
N THR A 45 -36.57 3.72 21.62
CA THR A 45 -37.01 4.98 21.03
C THR A 45 -36.79 6.20 21.93
N ILE A 46 -36.22 7.28 21.38
CA ILE A 46 -36.73 8.64 21.59
C ILE A 46 -36.87 9.28 20.21
N ALA A 47 -38.10 9.69 19.91
CA ALA A 47 -38.46 10.41 18.71
C ALA A 47 -38.35 11.93 18.93
N ALA A 48 -38.17 12.62 17.80
CA ALA A 48 -38.39 14.04 17.53
C ALA A 48 -37.23 15.03 17.79
N GLN A 49 -36.78 15.60 16.65
CA GLN A 49 -36.30 16.98 16.43
C GLN A 49 -34.96 17.40 17.06
N ASP A 50 -33.87 17.28 16.28
CA ASP A 50 -32.93 18.38 16.03
C ASP A 50 -31.89 17.95 14.98
N THR A 51 -31.94 18.53 13.78
CA THR A 51 -31.00 18.22 12.68
C THR A 51 -29.72 19.06 12.72
N THR A 52 -29.39 19.69 13.85
CA THR A 52 -28.19 20.56 13.97
C THR A 52 -27.24 20.20 15.11
N SER A 53 -27.56 19.24 15.99
CA SER A 53 -26.71 18.86 17.13
C SER A 53 -25.91 17.55 16.92
N ASN A 54 -26.33 16.69 16.01
CA ASN A 54 -25.69 15.39 15.81
C ASN A 54 -24.30 15.48 15.16
N THR A 55 -24.07 16.44 14.26
CA THR A 55 -22.78 16.56 13.56
C THR A 55 -21.66 16.98 14.51
N GLU A 56 -21.89 17.98 15.38
CA GLU A 56 -20.89 18.47 16.33
C GLU A 56 -20.52 17.42 17.38
N ILE A 57 -21.50 16.74 17.96
CA ILE A 57 -21.29 15.68 18.97
C ILE A 57 -20.56 14.48 18.37
N ILE A 58 -20.90 14.08 17.13
CA ILE A 58 -20.20 13.00 16.41
C ILE A 58 -18.76 13.42 16.09
N THR A 59 -18.52 14.67 15.69
CA THR A 59 -17.16 15.16 15.42
C THR A 59 -16.30 15.24 16.68
N ASP A 60 -16.84 15.66 17.81
CA ASP A 60 -16.12 15.74 19.09
C ASP A 60 -15.76 14.33 19.60
N THR A 61 -16.70 13.39 19.54
CA THR A 61 -16.47 11.99 19.94
C THR A 61 -15.39 11.31 19.06
N ARG A 62 -15.45 11.53 17.74
CA ARG A 62 -14.48 10.98 16.78
C ARG A 62 -13.08 11.56 16.98
N THR A 63 -12.99 12.86 17.23
CA THR A 63 -11.73 13.58 17.47
C THR A 63 -11.08 13.15 18.78
N ASN A 64 -11.87 12.98 19.84
CA ASN A 64 -11.40 12.48 21.14
C ASN A 64 -10.86 11.05 21.03
N HIS A 65 -11.55 10.17 20.31
CA HIS A 65 -11.08 8.80 20.09
C HIS A 65 -9.76 8.76 19.31
N THR A 66 -9.60 9.56 18.26
CA THR A 66 -8.36 9.63 17.46
C THR A 66 -7.18 10.15 18.27
N THR A 67 -7.40 11.20 19.06
CA THR A 67 -6.36 11.75 19.95
C THR A 67 -5.90 10.74 21.00
N GLN A 68 -6.83 9.97 21.57
CA GLN A 68 -6.51 8.89 22.51
C GLN A 68 -5.70 7.77 21.85
N LEU A 69 -6.07 7.34 20.64
CA LEU A 69 -5.33 6.32 19.89
C LEU A 69 -3.90 6.75 19.60
N ILE A 70 -3.71 7.99 19.12
CA ILE A 70 -2.38 8.55 18.83
C ILE A 70 -1.54 8.65 20.10
N SER A 71 -2.10 9.18 21.19
CA SER A 71 -1.42 9.29 22.48
C SER A 71 -0.97 7.93 23.01
N ARG A 72 -1.80 6.89 22.80
CA ARG A 72 -1.46 5.51 23.16
C ARG A 72 -0.31 4.98 22.30
N ILE A 73 -0.34 5.21 20.99
CA ILE A 73 0.75 4.80 20.07
C ILE A 73 2.06 5.48 20.47
N ASP A 74 2.04 6.78 20.74
CA ASP A 74 3.23 7.54 21.12
C ASP A 74 3.80 7.06 22.46
N SER A 75 2.92 6.79 23.43
CA SER A 75 3.31 6.22 24.72
C SER A 75 3.96 4.84 24.55
N ILE A 76 3.39 3.97 23.71
CA ILE A 76 3.98 2.67 23.38
C ILE A 76 5.34 2.85 22.69
N ASN A 77 5.46 3.76 21.73
CA ASN A 77 6.70 4.00 21.00
C ASN A 77 7.81 4.53 21.92
N LYS A 78 7.47 5.43 22.86
CA LYS A 78 8.40 5.92 23.88
C LYS A 78 8.86 4.79 24.80
N LEU A 79 7.92 3.95 25.24
CA LEU A 79 8.24 2.78 26.06
C LEU A 79 9.12 1.77 25.32
N LEU A 80 8.91 1.57 24.02
CA LEU A 80 9.69 0.64 23.19
C LEU A 80 11.09 1.16 22.85
N ASN A 81 11.37 2.45 23.03
CA ASN A 81 12.70 3.05 22.88
C ASN A 81 13.43 2.59 21.59
N TRP A 82 12.78 2.82 20.45
CA TRP A 82 13.27 2.38 19.15
C TRP A 82 14.61 3.02 18.78
N LYS A 83 15.56 2.21 18.32
CA LYS A 83 16.88 2.63 17.85
C LYS A 83 17.09 2.22 16.40
N LYS A 84 17.63 3.12 15.58
CA LYS A 84 17.98 2.82 14.20
C LYS A 84 19.10 1.77 14.16
N THR A 85 18.98 0.80 13.26
CA THR A 85 20.03 -0.21 13.01
C THR A 85 21.02 0.32 11.96
N ASN A 86 22.01 -0.50 11.58
CA ASN A 86 22.87 -0.20 10.43
C ASN A 86 22.16 -0.33 9.07
N SER A 87 20.89 -0.76 9.07
CA SER A 87 20.01 -0.81 7.90
C SER A 87 18.90 0.24 8.00
N VAL A 88 17.89 0.16 7.12
CA VAL A 88 16.68 0.98 7.19
C VAL A 88 15.76 0.63 8.38
N LEU A 89 15.97 -0.53 9.00
CA LEU A 89 15.14 -1.04 10.09
C LEU A 89 15.48 -0.39 11.43
N TRP A 90 14.49 -0.41 12.31
CA TRP A 90 14.58 0.01 13.71
C TRP A 90 14.44 -1.20 14.62
N LYS A 91 15.15 -1.17 15.75
CA LYS A 91 15.09 -2.20 16.79
C LYS A 91 14.51 -1.63 18.08
N SER A 92 13.52 -2.30 18.66
CA SER A 92 12.94 -1.91 19.96
C SER A 92 13.81 -2.40 21.13
N LYS A 93 13.57 -1.89 22.33
CA LYS A 93 14.18 -2.39 23.58
C LYS A 93 13.89 -3.88 23.82
N ASN A 94 12.77 -4.39 23.30
CA ASN A 94 12.34 -5.77 23.45
C ASN A 94 12.92 -6.68 22.35
N GLY A 95 13.67 -6.12 21.39
CA GLY A 95 14.27 -6.87 20.29
C GLY A 95 13.42 -6.95 19.03
N ASP A 96 12.25 -6.31 18.98
CA ASP A 96 11.44 -6.24 17.75
C ASP A 96 12.24 -5.55 16.63
N LEU A 97 11.98 -5.94 15.37
CA LEU A 97 12.43 -5.21 14.19
C LEU A 97 11.23 -4.58 13.49
N ALA A 98 11.40 -3.36 12.97
CA ALA A 98 10.34 -2.66 12.26
C ALA A 98 10.85 -1.70 11.18
N PHE A 99 10.02 -1.49 10.16
CA PHE A 99 10.08 -0.28 9.35
C PHE A 99 9.41 0.87 10.12
N LYS A 100 10.10 2.01 10.20
CA LYS A 100 9.53 3.24 10.76
C LYS A 100 8.96 4.07 9.61
N THR A 101 7.70 4.48 9.73
CA THR A 101 7.00 5.27 8.71
C THR A 101 5.94 6.15 9.35
N ILE A 102 5.15 6.85 8.54
CA ILE A 102 4.03 7.69 8.97
C ILE A 102 2.73 6.98 8.62
N GLY A 103 1.86 6.81 9.61
CA GLY A 103 0.52 6.24 9.46
C GLY A 103 -0.55 7.29 9.72
N GLY A 104 -1.47 7.41 8.77
CA GLY A 104 -2.71 8.15 8.89
C GLY A 104 -3.73 7.39 9.73
N ILE A 105 -4.27 8.08 10.73
CA ILE A 105 -5.35 7.63 11.59
C ILE A 105 -6.44 8.69 11.48
N GLN A 106 -7.47 8.40 10.68
CA GLN A 106 -8.49 9.36 10.29
C GLN A 106 -7.86 10.63 9.67
N GLU A 107 -8.06 11.80 10.29
CA GLU A 107 -7.58 13.10 9.81
C GLU A 107 -6.21 13.48 10.39
N SER A 108 -5.56 12.58 11.13
CA SER A 108 -4.27 12.82 11.78
C SER A 108 -3.21 11.82 11.31
N ILE A 109 -1.94 12.17 11.48
CA ILE A 109 -0.80 11.30 11.17
C ILE A 109 0.06 11.09 12.41
N THR A 110 0.62 9.90 12.58
CA THR A 110 1.60 9.60 13.63
C THR A 110 2.70 8.68 13.13
N THR A 111 3.81 8.60 13.86
CA THR A 111 4.87 7.63 13.58
C THR A 111 4.40 6.23 13.95
N VAL A 112 4.48 5.31 12.98
CA VAL A 112 4.17 3.89 13.19
C VAL A 112 5.38 3.02 12.88
N TYR A 113 5.45 1.89 13.58
CA TYR A 113 6.51 0.89 13.42
C TYR A 113 5.87 -0.42 12.92
N ILE A 114 6.06 -0.72 11.64
CA ILE A 114 5.55 -1.94 11.01
C ILE A 114 6.47 -3.10 11.38
N LYS A 115 6.08 -3.84 12.42
CA LYS A 115 6.89 -4.89 13.04
C LYS A 115 6.54 -6.32 12.58
N LYS A 116 5.58 -6.46 11.67
CA LYS A 116 5.10 -7.75 11.16
C LYS A 116 4.99 -7.74 9.64
N LEU A 117 5.16 -8.91 9.05
CA LEU A 117 4.70 -9.20 7.70
C LEU A 117 3.17 -9.07 7.62
N SER A 118 2.64 -8.94 6.40
CA SER A 118 1.20 -8.84 6.19
C SER A 118 0.42 -10.10 6.59
N ASP A 119 1.08 -11.25 6.74
CA ASP A 119 0.49 -12.49 7.28
C ASP A 119 0.54 -12.55 8.82
N GLY A 120 1.10 -11.53 9.47
CA GLY A 120 1.17 -11.39 10.92
C GLY A 120 2.47 -11.88 11.57
N LYS A 121 3.38 -12.51 10.82
CA LYS A 121 4.65 -12.99 11.38
C LYS A 121 5.58 -11.84 11.77
N PRO A 122 6.20 -11.84 12.96
CA PRO A 122 7.13 -10.78 13.38
C PRO A 122 8.35 -10.68 12.46
N LEU A 123 8.75 -9.44 12.10
CA LEU A 123 9.91 -9.22 11.22
C LEU A 123 11.21 -9.73 11.85
N ALA A 124 11.33 -9.66 13.18
CA ALA A 124 12.50 -10.14 13.92
C ALA A 124 12.74 -11.65 13.79
N GLU A 125 11.70 -12.44 13.46
CA GLU A 125 11.81 -13.90 13.28
C GLU A 125 12.21 -14.29 11.85
N VAL A 126 11.99 -13.41 10.87
CA VAL A 126 12.17 -13.73 9.45
C VAL A 126 13.33 -13.01 8.79
N ILE A 127 13.69 -11.81 9.26
CA ILE A 127 14.74 -10.99 8.65
C ILE A 127 16.10 -11.39 9.21
N ASP A 128 17.00 -11.82 8.35
CA ASP A 128 18.43 -11.84 8.65
C ASP A 128 18.97 -10.41 8.60
N LEU A 129 19.01 -9.76 9.76
CA LEU A 129 19.42 -8.36 9.87
C LEU A 129 20.86 -8.11 9.38
N THR A 130 21.73 -9.12 9.44
CA THR A 130 23.15 -8.96 9.06
C THR A 130 23.33 -8.81 7.55
N THR A 131 22.44 -9.42 6.77
CA THR A 131 22.48 -9.39 5.30
C THR A 131 21.36 -8.54 4.69
N PHE A 132 20.48 -7.98 5.53
CA PHE A 132 19.35 -7.15 5.11
C PHE A 132 19.81 -5.84 4.46
N LYS A 133 19.30 -5.56 3.27
CA LYS A 133 19.61 -4.35 2.51
C LYS A 133 18.43 -3.88 1.66
N HIS A 134 18.37 -2.57 1.46
CA HIS A 134 17.49 -1.93 0.48
C HIS A 134 18.10 -2.07 -0.92
N LEU A 135 17.30 -2.47 -1.90
CA LEU A 135 17.73 -2.63 -3.28
C LEU A 135 17.38 -1.43 -4.16
N GLY A 136 16.39 -0.64 -3.75
CA GLY A 136 15.78 0.43 -4.54
C GLY A 136 14.26 0.26 -4.60
N SER A 137 13.54 1.36 -4.83
CA SER A 137 12.06 1.37 -4.85
C SER A 137 11.52 0.76 -3.53
N ALA A 138 10.51 -0.10 -3.60
CA ALA A 138 9.90 -0.80 -2.48
C ALA A 138 10.60 -2.13 -2.14
N PHE A 139 11.73 -2.47 -2.76
CA PHE A 139 12.32 -3.81 -2.67
C PHE A 139 13.52 -3.87 -1.70
N TYR A 140 13.53 -4.92 -0.89
CA TYR A 140 14.58 -5.22 0.09
C TYR A 140 14.96 -6.69 -0.02
N LYS A 141 16.16 -7.04 0.42
CA LYS A 141 16.56 -8.45 0.52
C LYS A 141 17.45 -8.74 1.69
N ASP A 142 17.41 -9.98 2.14
CA ASP A 142 18.49 -10.58 2.91
C ASP A 142 19.05 -11.79 2.15
N LYS A 143 19.81 -12.66 2.83
CA LYS A 143 20.37 -13.87 2.22
C LYS A 143 19.32 -14.94 1.87
N ASN A 144 18.12 -14.88 2.47
CA ASN A 144 17.08 -15.91 2.39
C ASN A 144 15.86 -15.48 1.56
N ASN A 145 15.49 -14.20 1.59
CA ASN A 145 14.23 -13.71 1.08
C ASN A 145 14.35 -12.38 0.34
N ILE A 146 13.39 -12.13 -0.56
CA ILE A 146 13.08 -10.81 -1.09
C ILE A 146 11.82 -10.29 -0.39
N TYR A 147 11.86 -9.04 0.03
CA TYR A 147 10.76 -8.35 0.70
C TYR A 147 10.28 -7.18 -0.14
N THR A 148 9.00 -6.86 -0.04
CA THR A 148 8.45 -5.58 -0.49
C THR A 148 7.87 -4.80 0.67
N PHE A 149 8.14 -3.50 0.71
CA PHE A 149 7.49 -2.57 1.62
C PHE A 149 7.21 -1.27 0.87
N TYR A 150 5.93 -1.07 0.56
CA TYR A 150 5.42 0.14 -0.07
C TYR A 150 4.67 0.97 0.96
N GLU A 151 5.11 2.21 1.17
CA GLU A 151 4.46 3.14 2.09
C GLU A 151 3.09 3.55 1.54
N MET A 152 2.07 3.46 2.39
CA MET A 152 0.70 3.86 2.06
C MET A 152 0.14 4.73 3.17
N ALA A 153 -1.03 5.33 2.96
CA ALA A 153 -1.66 6.22 3.94
C ALA A 153 -1.73 5.63 5.35
N GLY A 154 -1.94 4.32 5.52
CA GLY A 154 -1.94 3.65 6.84
C GLY A 154 -0.58 3.14 7.34
N GLY A 155 0.54 3.56 6.74
CA GLY A 155 1.89 3.09 7.03
C GLY A 155 2.36 1.90 6.16
N GLY A 156 1.51 1.38 5.28
CA GLY A 156 1.91 0.31 4.35
C GLY A 156 1.98 -1.10 4.97
N ARG A 157 2.44 -2.06 4.18
CA ARG A 157 2.56 -3.48 4.56
C ARG A 157 3.84 -4.08 4.02
N VAL A 158 4.42 -5.01 4.78
CA VAL A 158 5.61 -5.76 4.38
C VAL A 158 5.20 -7.14 3.88
N TRP A 159 5.67 -7.54 2.71
CA TRP A 159 5.45 -8.87 2.15
C TRP A 159 6.79 -9.55 1.87
N ILE A 160 6.77 -10.88 1.86
CA ILE A 160 7.81 -11.68 1.22
C ILE A 160 7.32 -12.05 -0.17
N LEU A 161 8.15 -11.85 -1.18
CA LEU A 161 7.87 -12.35 -2.52
C LEU A 161 8.14 -13.85 -2.54
N LYS A 162 7.05 -14.63 -2.49
CA LYS A 162 7.14 -16.09 -2.57
C LYS A 162 7.79 -16.48 -3.90
N ASP A 163 8.62 -17.52 -3.84
CA ASP A 163 9.31 -18.12 -4.98
C ASP A 163 10.31 -17.20 -5.72
N ALA A 164 10.60 -16.01 -5.17
CA ALA A 164 11.61 -15.13 -5.72
C ALA A 164 13.01 -15.73 -5.59
N ASP A 165 13.73 -15.79 -6.71
CA ASP A 165 15.12 -16.24 -6.75
C ASP A 165 16.05 -15.11 -6.25
N VAL A 166 16.41 -15.17 -4.97
CA VAL A 166 17.22 -14.17 -4.26
C VAL A 166 18.57 -13.89 -4.94
N LYS A 167 19.14 -14.89 -5.61
CA LYS A 167 20.45 -14.82 -6.26
C LYS A 167 20.39 -13.97 -7.52
N THR A 168 19.33 -14.12 -8.31
CA THR A 168 19.16 -13.44 -9.60
C THR A 168 18.31 -12.17 -9.52
N PHE A 169 17.63 -11.94 -8.38
CA PHE A 169 16.80 -10.76 -8.17
C PHE A 169 17.58 -9.45 -8.29
N ARG A 170 17.09 -8.55 -9.16
CA ARG A 170 17.63 -7.22 -9.39
C ARG A 170 16.54 -6.20 -9.74
N ILE A 171 16.78 -4.95 -9.40
CA ILE A 171 15.91 -3.83 -9.78
C ILE A 171 16.08 -3.53 -11.27
N ILE A 172 14.96 -3.25 -11.94
CA ILE A 172 14.91 -2.79 -13.33
C ILE A 172 14.04 -1.53 -13.42
N GLY A 173 14.63 -0.42 -13.85
CA GLY A 173 13.92 0.87 -13.85
C GLY A 173 13.63 1.38 -12.43
N GLU A 174 12.58 2.20 -12.29
CA GLU A 174 12.26 2.91 -11.04
C GLU A 174 11.26 2.18 -10.15
N CYS A 175 10.38 1.35 -10.74
CA CYS A 175 9.26 0.74 -10.03
C CYS A 175 9.15 -0.78 -10.23
N TYR A 176 10.14 -1.38 -10.90
CA TYR A 176 10.13 -2.78 -11.27
C TYR A 176 11.40 -3.51 -10.82
N ALA A 177 11.28 -4.82 -10.72
CA ALA A 177 12.39 -5.73 -10.48
C ALA A 177 12.16 -7.02 -11.27
N LYS A 178 13.20 -7.82 -11.41
CA LYS A 178 13.09 -9.15 -11.99
C LYS A 178 14.06 -10.11 -11.33
N ASP A 179 13.70 -11.38 -11.32
CA ASP A 179 14.64 -12.48 -11.11
C ASP A 179 14.75 -13.29 -12.42
N LYS A 180 15.19 -14.54 -12.36
CA LYS A 180 15.31 -15.41 -13.54
C LYS A 180 13.96 -15.91 -14.11
N ASN A 181 12.90 -15.87 -13.31
CA ASN A 181 11.60 -16.49 -13.60
C ASN A 181 10.48 -15.45 -13.81
N TYR A 182 10.50 -14.36 -13.05
CA TYR A 182 9.38 -13.44 -12.89
C TYR A 182 9.78 -11.98 -13.00
N ILE A 183 8.79 -11.16 -13.36
CA ILE A 183 8.83 -9.70 -13.23
C ILE A 183 8.01 -9.30 -12.02
N TYR A 184 8.49 -8.29 -11.30
CA TYR A 184 7.85 -7.76 -10.12
C TYR A 184 7.62 -6.26 -10.25
N GLY A 185 6.44 -5.80 -9.86
CA GLY A 185 6.11 -4.38 -9.72
C GLY A 185 6.03 -3.99 -8.26
N GLU A 186 6.45 -2.77 -7.91
CA GLU A 186 6.56 -2.34 -6.51
C GLU A 186 5.21 -2.39 -5.74
N ARG A 187 4.09 -2.20 -6.44
CA ARG A 187 2.72 -2.34 -5.89
C ARG A 187 2.05 -3.67 -6.25
N ALA A 188 2.40 -4.24 -7.41
CA ALA A 188 1.76 -5.45 -7.93
C ALA A 188 2.34 -6.74 -7.33
N MET A 189 3.51 -6.68 -6.69
CA MET A 189 4.32 -7.85 -6.36
C MET A 189 4.63 -8.63 -7.65
N THR A 190 4.26 -9.91 -7.76
CA THR A 190 4.51 -10.70 -8.98
C THR A 190 3.55 -10.33 -10.11
N MET A 191 4.09 -9.99 -11.28
CA MET A 191 3.32 -9.65 -12.47
C MET A 191 3.13 -10.91 -13.33
N ASN A 192 2.02 -11.64 -13.12
CA ASN A 192 1.81 -12.96 -13.75
C ASN A 192 1.40 -12.90 -15.23
N THR A 193 0.92 -11.77 -15.72
CA THR A 193 0.37 -11.63 -17.07
C THR A 193 1.33 -11.00 -18.08
N VAL A 194 2.56 -10.70 -17.65
CA VAL A 194 3.58 -10.10 -18.53
C VAL A 194 4.46 -11.15 -19.17
N ASP A 195 4.93 -10.85 -20.37
CA ASP A 195 5.93 -11.63 -21.04
C ASP A 195 7.33 -11.28 -20.52
N TYR A 196 7.93 -12.20 -19.77
CA TYR A 196 9.23 -12.01 -19.14
C TYR A 196 10.36 -11.66 -20.12
N LYS A 197 10.31 -12.19 -21.35
CA LYS A 197 11.40 -12.05 -22.34
C LYS A 197 11.41 -10.66 -22.96
N THR A 198 10.24 -10.11 -23.25
CA THR A 198 10.06 -8.82 -23.93
C THR A 198 9.81 -7.66 -22.97
N PHE A 199 9.63 -7.94 -21.66
CA PHE A 199 9.44 -6.91 -20.65
C PHE A 199 10.65 -5.95 -20.59
N LYS A 200 10.38 -4.67 -20.83
CA LYS A 200 11.34 -3.57 -20.74
C LYS A 200 10.75 -2.36 -20.01
N THR A 201 11.65 -1.67 -19.32
CA THR A 201 11.45 -0.34 -18.74
C THR A 201 12.74 0.45 -18.95
N CYS A 202 12.76 1.75 -18.65
CA CYS A 202 13.89 2.62 -18.91
C CYS A 202 14.16 3.60 -17.76
N LYS A 203 15.39 4.14 -17.74
CA LYS A 203 15.77 5.19 -16.79
C LYS A 203 14.92 6.44 -17.05
N SER A 204 14.40 7.06 -15.99
CA SER A 204 13.54 8.25 -16.10
C SER A 204 12.22 8.00 -16.83
N CYS A 205 11.77 6.75 -16.88
CA CYS A 205 10.45 6.37 -17.39
C CYS A 205 9.44 6.19 -16.26
N GLY A 206 9.80 6.51 -15.00
CA GLY A 206 8.94 6.30 -13.85
C GLY A 206 8.45 4.85 -13.77
N CYS A 207 7.17 4.69 -13.44
CA CYS A 207 6.54 3.38 -13.33
C CYS A 207 5.94 2.88 -14.65
N TYR A 208 6.43 3.33 -15.80
CA TYR A 208 6.03 2.79 -17.09
C TYR A 208 6.90 1.60 -17.51
N ALA A 209 6.27 0.62 -18.12
CA ALA A 209 6.92 -0.54 -18.74
C ALA A 209 6.15 -0.99 -19.97
N LYS A 210 6.76 -1.87 -20.76
CA LYS A 210 6.18 -2.46 -21.96
C LYS A 210 6.66 -3.90 -22.10
N ASP A 211 5.80 -4.77 -22.61
CA ASP A 211 6.17 -6.07 -23.16
C ASP A 211 5.48 -6.28 -24.52
N ILE A 212 5.43 -7.51 -25.03
CA ILE A 212 4.71 -7.83 -26.26
C ILE A 212 3.18 -7.72 -26.15
N ASN A 213 2.63 -7.83 -24.94
CA ASN A 213 1.19 -7.78 -24.65
C ASN A 213 0.67 -6.35 -24.48
N GLY A 214 1.55 -5.36 -24.27
CA GLY A 214 1.20 -3.95 -24.25
C GLY A 214 2.06 -3.10 -23.32
N TYR A 215 1.48 -1.98 -22.87
CA TYR A 215 2.11 -1.04 -21.94
C TYR A 215 1.51 -1.18 -20.54
N TYR A 216 2.30 -0.82 -19.53
CA TYR A 216 1.95 -0.93 -18.13
C TYR A 216 2.29 0.35 -17.38
N TYR A 217 1.47 0.72 -16.41
CA TYR A 217 1.73 1.78 -15.45
C TYR A 217 1.44 1.29 -14.03
N TRP A 218 2.44 1.39 -13.14
CA TRP A 218 2.39 0.81 -11.79
C TRP A 218 2.04 -0.69 -11.78
N GLY A 219 2.43 -1.41 -12.83
CA GLY A 219 2.14 -2.83 -13.03
C GLY A 219 0.73 -3.14 -13.56
N ASN A 220 -0.15 -2.14 -13.72
CA ASN A 220 -1.45 -2.34 -14.37
C ASN A 220 -1.32 -2.16 -15.88
N LYS A 221 -1.98 -3.02 -16.66
CA LYS A 221 -2.01 -2.88 -18.11
C LYS A 221 -2.78 -1.62 -18.50
N ILE A 222 -2.27 -0.90 -19.49
CA ILE A 222 -2.96 0.23 -20.12
C ILE A 222 -3.83 -0.35 -21.23
N GLU A 223 -5.15 -0.31 -21.06
CA GLU A 223 -6.09 -0.91 -22.01
C GLU A 223 -6.18 -0.12 -23.33
N ASP A 224 -6.25 1.21 -23.26
CA ASP A 224 -6.32 2.07 -24.45
C ASP A 224 -5.20 3.11 -24.46
N ILE A 225 -4.11 2.78 -25.18
CA ILE A 225 -2.95 3.65 -25.33
C ILE A 225 -3.29 4.95 -26.08
N ASN A 226 -4.34 4.96 -26.90
CA ASN A 226 -4.71 6.11 -27.73
C ASN A 226 -5.41 7.22 -26.93
N THR A 227 -5.92 6.90 -25.73
CA THR A 227 -6.50 7.89 -24.82
C THR A 227 -5.46 8.77 -24.13
N ILE A 228 -4.17 8.41 -24.24
CA ILE A 228 -3.10 9.16 -23.59
C ILE A 228 -2.77 10.40 -24.41
N THR A 229 -3.06 11.57 -23.83
CA THR A 229 -2.79 12.87 -24.47
C THR A 229 -1.66 13.65 -23.78
N ASN A 230 -1.24 13.23 -22.59
CA ASN A 230 -0.17 13.90 -21.85
C ASN A 230 1.18 13.73 -22.59
N LYS A 231 1.82 14.86 -22.93
CA LYS A 231 3.06 14.91 -23.71
C LYS A 231 4.23 14.16 -23.06
N GLU A 232 4.35 14.21 -21.73
CA GLU A 232 5.42 13.51 -21.01
C GLU A 232 5.22 12.00 -21.08
N THR A 233 3.98 11.53 -20.88
CA THR A 233 3.63 10.12 -21.00
C THR A 233 3.86 9.61 -22.43
N LEU A 234 3.46 10.38 -23.45
CA LEU A 234 3.69 10.00 -24.85
C LEU A 234 5.19 9.86 -25.17
N ALA A 235 6.03 10.76 -24.67
CA ALA A 235 7.48 10.65 -24.82
C ALA A 235 8.06 9.41 -24.12
N ILE A 236 7.48 8.98 -23.00
CA ILE A 236 7.88 7.74 -22.33
C ILE A 236 7.45 6.52 -23.15
N ILE A 237 6.23 6.53 -23.69
CA ILE A 237 5.72 5.45 -24.56
C ILE A 237 6.61 5.29 -25.79
N GLU A 238 6.99 6.39 -26.45
CA GLU A 238 7.90 6.38 -27.60
C GLU A 238 9.26 5.77 -27.25
N LYS A 239 9.85 6.14 -26.10
CA LYS A 239 11.10 5.52 -25.60
C LYS A 239 10.99 4.01 -25.36
N LEU A 240 9.78 3.55 -25.04
CA LEU A 240 9.49 2.15 -24.77
C LEU A 240 9.10 1.36 -26.02
N GLN A 241 8.86 1.99 -27.18
CA GLN A 241 8.56 1.27 -28.43
C GLN A 241 9.67 0.27 -28.77
#